data_AF-A0A0F4QQY2-F1
#
_entry.id   AF-A0A0F4QQY2-F1
#
_cell.length_a   1.000
_cell.length_b   1.000
_cell.length_c   1.000
_cell.angle_alpha   90.00
_cell.angle_beta   90.00
_cell.angle_gamma   90.00
#
_symmetry.space_group_name_H-M   'P 1'
#
loop_
_entity.id
_entity.type
_entity.pdbx_description
1 polymer ?
#
loop_
_entity_poly.entity_id
_entity_poly.type
_entity_poly.pdbx_seq_one_letter_code
_entity_poly.pdbx_strand_id
1 'polypeptide(L)'
;MFKNLLGAALVLSSFTSLAATDIGHGTLVGVKVYDFANDKTIRLYFGSDVQHELPGCNKTATITYSQHSADKMDHFLSLALSAYMSGKKVRLTSASDTCEVSLISLQETRY
;
A
#
# COMPACT_ATOMS: atom_id res chain seq x y z
N MET A 1 -5.87 4.53 48.38
CA MET A 1 -6.76 4.33 47.21
C MET A 1 -6.15 4.76 45.87
N PHE A 2 -4.83 4.94 45.74
CA PHE A 2 -4.19 5.36 44.47
C PHE A 2 -3.47 4.25 43.67
N LYS A 3 -3.33 3.02 44.23
CA LYS A 3 -2.56 1.94 43.58
C LYS A 3 -3.31 1.20 42.47
N ASN A 4 -4.64 1.29 42.41
CA ASN A 4 -5.45 0.56 41.43
C ASN A 4 -5.75 1.39 40.16
N LEU A 5 -5.32 2.65 40.12
CA LEU A 5 -5.50 3.54 38.95
C LEU A 5 -4.39 3.38 37.90
N LEU A 6 -3.21 2.84 38.26
CA LEU A 6 -2.14 2.60 37.29
C LEU A 6 -2.42 1.40 36.36
N GLY A 7 -3.14 0.38 36.84
CA GLY A 7 -3.42 -0.83 36.06
C GLY A 7 -4.41 -0.58 34.92
N ALA A 8 -5.37 0.32 35.10
CA ALA A 8 -6.38 0.64 34.08
C ALA A 8 -5.82 1.48 32.92
N ALA A 9 -4.81 2.33 33.18
CA ALA A 9 -4.19 3.15 32.14
C ALA A 9 -3.33 2.34 31.15
N LEU A 10 -2.78 1.20 31.58
CA LEU A 10 -1.90 0.37 30.74
C LEU A 10 -2.65 -0.51 29.72
N VAL A 11 -3.96 -0.72 29.90
CA VAL A 11 -4.79 -1.55 29.00
C VAL A 11 -5.38 -0.70 27.86
N LEU A 12 -5.58 0.60 28.07
CA LEU A 12 -6.13 1.51 27.05
C LEU A 12 -5.11 2.00 26.01
N SER A 13 -3.81 1.88 26.27
CA SER A 13 -2.76 2.37 25.35
C SER A 13 -2.36 1.37 24.26
N SER A 14 -2.96 0.18 24.22
CA SER A 14 -2.56 -0.90 23.28
C SER A 14 -3.23 -0.85 21.91
N PHE A 15 -4.02 0.18 21.58
CA PHE A 15 -4.83 0.23 20.36
C PHE A 15 -4.55 1.42 19.43
N THR A 16 -3.35 2.00 19.45
CA THR A 16 -2.95 2.88 18.34
C THR A 16 -2.59 2.01 17.14
N SER A 17 -3.61 1.47 16.47
CA SER A 17 -3.43 0.95 15.12
C SER A 17 -2.95 2.10 14.25
N LEU A 18 -1.71 2.05 13.78
CA LEU A 18 -1.28 2.85 12.64
C LEU A 18 -2.23 2.47 11.50
N ALA A 19 -3.20 3.34 11.23
CA ALA A 19 -4.16 3.13 10.17
C ALA A 19 -3.39 3.12 8.86
N ALA A 20 -3.50 2.02 8.10
CA ALA A 20 -2.90 1.97 6.78
C ALA A 20 -3.60 3.01 5.89
N THR A 21 -2.84 3.96 5.37
CA THR A 21 -3.35 4.99 4.48
C THR A 21 -3.42 4.44 3.07
N ASP A 22 -4.47 4.78 2.31
CA ASP A 22 -4.53 4.36 0.91
C ASP A 22 -3.67 5.25 0.06
N ILE A 23 -2.85 4.62 -0.77
CA ILE A 23 -2.16 5.30 -1.85
C ILE A 23 -3.16 5.58 -2.97
N GLY A 24 -4.08 4.64 -3.22
CA GLY A 24 -5.15 4.78 -4.19
C GLY A 24 -6.00 3.52 -4.35
N HIS A 25 -7.19 3.70 -4.90
CA HIS A 25 -8.12 2.64 -5.28
C HIS A 25 -8.62 2.86 -6.70
N GLY A 26 -8.29 1.97 -7.63
CA GLY A 26 -8.65 2.14 -9.05
C GLY A 26 -7.97 1.12 -9.96
N THR A 27 -8.17 1.26 -11.27
CA THR A 27 -7.48 0.42 -12.26
C THR A 27 -6.02 0.83 -12.43
N LEU A 28 -5.14 -0.14 -12.68
CA LEU A 28 -3.77 0.13 -13.11
C LEU A 28 -3.72 0.28 -14.62
N VAL A 29 -3.02 1.31 -15.10
CA VAL A 29 -2.72 1.53 -16.52
C VAL A 29 -1.26 1.29 -16.86
N GLY A 30 -0.42 1.03 -15.86
CA GLY A 30 0.96 0.66 -16.05
C GLY A 30 1.58 -0.01 -14.83
N VAL A 31 2.41 -1.02 -15.10
CA VAL A 31 3.29 -1.69 -14.14
C VAL A 31 4.68 -1.68 -14.76
N LYS A 32 5.63 -0.98 -14.15
CA LYS A 32 7.01 -0.85 -14.66
C LYS A 32 8.00 -1.40 -13.65
N VAL A 33 8.84 -2.32 -14.10
CA VAL A 33 9.93 -2.88 -13.28
C VAL A 33 11.22 -2.16 -13.63
N TYR A 34 11.86 -1.58 -12.61
CA TYR A 34 13.16 -0.95 -12.67
C TYR A 34 14.14 -1.88 -11.94
N ASP A 35 15.14 -2.38 -12.66
CA ASP A 35 16.20 -3.23 -12.11
C ASP A 35 17.59 -2.65 -12.46
N PHE A 36 17.74 -1.35 -12.21
CA PHE A 36 19.00 -0.65 -12.42
C PHE A 36 19.85 -0.71 -11.15
N ALA A 37 21.17 -0.56 -11.29
CA ALA A 37 22.11 -0.61 -10.16
C ALA A 37 21.74 0.35 -9.01
N ASN A 38 21.18 1.52 -9.35
CA ASN A 38 20.80 2.56 -8.38
C ASN A 38 19.28 2.69 -8.18
N ASP A 39 18.47 1.91 -8.89
CA ASP A 39 17.00 1.95 -8.77
C ASP A 39 16.43 0.55 -9.02
N LYS A 40 16.16 -0.14 -7.91
CA LYS A 40 15.47 -1.42 -7.88
C LYS A 40 14.07 -1.20 -7.30
N THR A 41 13.12 -0.87 -8.17
CA THR A 41 11.74 -0.56 -7.79
C THR A 41 10.74 -1.12 -8.80
N ILE A 42 9.51 -1.36 -8.34
CA ILE A 42 8.35 -1.53 -9.21
C ILE A 42 7.50 -0.27 -9.07
N ARG A 43 7.16 0.37 -10.18
CA ARG A 43 6.28 1.54 -10.18
C ARG A 43 4.94 1.18 -10.80
N LEU A 44 3.88 1.47 -10.07
CA LEU A 44 2.49 1.24 -10.44
C LEU A 44 1.85 2.57 -10.80
N TYR A 45 1.07 2.61 -11.87
CA TYR A 45 0.40 3.79 -12.37
C TYR A 45 -1.09 3.55 -12.44
N PHE A 46 -1.86 4.38 -11.73
CA PHE A 46 -3.31 4.32 -11.77
C PHE A 46 -3.89 5.05 -12.99
N GLY A 47 -5.07 4.60 -13.42
CA GLY A 47 -5.89 5.27 -14.42
C GLY A 47 -6.56 6.55 -13.89
N SER A 48 -7.38 7.17 -14.75
CA SER A 48 -8.16 8.35 -14.37
C SER A 48 -9.28 8.04 -13.37
N ASP A 49 -9.65 6.76 -13.21
CA ASP A 49 -10.72 6.28 -12.33
C ASP A 49 -10.29 6.12 -10.87
N VAL A 50 -9.05 6.45 -10.53
CA VAL A 50 -8.52 6.34 -9.17
C VAL A 50 -9.28 7.22 -8.18
N GLN A 51 -9.55 6.62 -7.03
CA GLN A 51 -10.21 7.23 -5.88
C GLN A 51 -9.33 7.06 -4.65
N HIS A 52 -9.56 7.89 -3.63
CA HIS A 52 -8.82 7.84 -2.36
C HIS A 52 -7.30 7.91 -2.56
N GLU A 53 -6.87 8.75 -3.50
CA GLU A 53 -5.45 8.96 -3.79
C GLU A 53 -4.78 9.67 -2.62
N LEU A 54 -3.61 9.19 -2.20
CA LEU A 54 -2.77 9.88 -1.23
C LEU A 54 -2.19 11.16 -1.86
N PRO A 55 -2.39 12.34 -1.26
CA PRO A 55 -1.81 13.58 -1.78
C PRO A 55 -0.29 13.48 -1.96
N GLY A 56 0.20 13.93 -3.11
CA GLY A 56 1.64 13.90 -3.44
C GLY A 56 2.09 12.65 -4.20
N CYS A 57 1.26 11.61 -4.29
CA CYS A 57 1.60 10.40 -5.05
C CYS A 57 1.29 10.48 -6.55
N ASN A 58 0.53 11.46 -7.00
CA ASN A 58 0.29 11.77 -8.42
C ASN A 58 -0.11 10.54 -9.25
N LYS A 59 -1.07 9.76 -8.74
CA LYS A 59 -1.58 8.51 -9.34
C LYS A 59 -0.52 7.42 -9.48
N THR A 60 0.54 7.46 -8.68
CA THR A 60 1.61 6.47 -8.71
C THR A 60 1.81 5.81 -7.35
N ALA A 61 2.29 4.58 -7.38
CA ALA A 61 2.78 3.88 -6.21
C ALA A 61 4.12 3.22 -6.53
N THR A 62 4.94 3.05 -5.50
CA THR A 62 6.28 2.48 -5.60
C THR A 62 6.37 1.25 -4.69
N ILE A 63 7.07 0.23 -5.16
CA ILE A 63 7.48 -0.91 -4.36
C ILE A 63 8.99 -0.98 -4.45
N THR A 64 9.67 -0.78 -3.34
CA THR A 64 11.13 -0.79 -3.28
C THR A 64 11.64 -2.16 -2.86
N TYR A 65 12.53 -2.78 -3.67
CA TYR A 65 13.01 -4.14 -3.41
C TYR A 65 13.67 -4.28 -2.03
N SER A 66 14.39 -3.26 -1.55
CA SER A 66 15.06 -3.30 -0.23
C SER A 66 14.10 -3.18 0.96
N GLN A 67 12.83 -2.83 0.74
CA GLN A 67 11.83 -2.64 1.80
C GLN A 67 10.93 -3.86 2.02
N HIS A 68 11.01 -4.87 1.15
CA HIS A 68 10.17 -6.07 1.20
C HIS A 68 10.99 -7.34 1.03
N SER A 69 10.47 -8.47 1.50
CA SER A 69 11.07 -9.78 1.20
C SER A 69 10.85 -10.16 -0.27
N ALA A 70 11.70 -11.05 -0.80
CA ALA A 70 11.54 -11.57 -2.16
C ALA A 70 10.14 -12.16 -2.42
N ASP A 71 9.62 -12.95 -1.49
CA ASP A 71 8.27 -13.53 -1.61
C ASP A 71 7.17 -12.45 -1.68
N LYS A 72 7.32 -11.36 -0.92
CA LYS A 72 6.37 -10.22 -1.00
C LYS A 72 6.49 -9.49 -2.32
N MET A 73 7.70 -9.32 -2.83
CA MET A 73 7.94 -8.68 -4.13
C MET A 73 7.26 -9.47 -5.25
N ASP A 74 7.45 -10.79 -5.27
CA ASP A 74 6.83 -11.67 -6.25
C ASP A 74 5.30 -11.63 -6.14
N HIS A 75 4.77 -11.63 -4.93
CA HIS A 75 3.33 -11.49 -4.69
C HIS A 75 2.79 -10.14 -5.22
N PHE A 76 3.47 -9.03 -4.90
CA PHE A 76 3.06 -7.70 -5.33
C PHE A 76 3.09 -7.56 -6.85
N LEU A 77 4.17 -8.01 -7.49
CA LEU A 77 4.31 -7.96 -8.94
C LEU A 77 3.24 -8.82 -9.62
N SER A 78 3.05 -10.05 -9.14
CA SER A 78 2.06 -10.99 -9.69
C SER A 78 0.65 -10.43 -9.61
N LEU A 79 0.28 -9.85 -8.46
CA LEU A 79 -1.06 -9.30 -8.25
C LEU A 79 -1.27 -8.02 -9.08
N ALA A 80 -0.27 -7.14 -9.13
CA ALA A 80 -0.32 -5.91 -9.92
C ALA A 80 -0.46 -6.22 -11.43
N LEU A 81 0.34 -7.16 -11.95
CA LEU A 81 0.24 -7.59 -13.35
C LEU A 81 -1.11 -8.25 -13.65
N SER A 82 -1.59 -9.12 -12.76
CA SER A 82 -2.90 -9.77 -12.92
C SER A 82 -4.03 -8.74 -12.95
N ALA A 83 -3.99 -7.74 -12.07
CA ALA A 83 -4.96 -6.65 -12.06
C ALA A 83 -4.89 -5.80 -13.33
N TYR A 84 -3.69 -5.41 -13.74
CA TYR A 84 -3.44 -4.65 -14.96
C TYR A 84 -3.99 -5.36 -16.21
N MET A 85 -3.69 -6.65 -16.36
CA MET A 85 -4.14 -7.45 -17.50
C MET A 85 -5.65 -7.69 -17.50
N SER A 86 -6.26 -7.84 -16.33
CA SER A 86 -7.71 -8.12 -16.21
C SER A 86 -8.58 -6.85 -16.18
N GLY A 87 -7.98 -5.66 -16.10
CA GLY A 87 -8.70 -4.40 -15.93
C GLY A 87 -9.43 -4.29 -14.59
N LYS A 88 -9.06 -5.11 -13.61
CA LYS A 88 -9.66 -5.10 -12.26
C LYS A 88 -9.08 -3.98 -11.41
N LYS A 89 -9.91 -3.42 -10.53
CA LYS A 89 -9.46 -2.40 -9.58
C LYS A 89 -8.59 -3.01 -8.48
N VAL A 90 -7.56 -2.27 -8.09
CA VAL A 90 -6.73 -2.57 -6.93
C VAL A 90 -6.88 -1.49 -5.89
N ARG A 91 -6.78 -1.88 -4.63
CA ARG A 91 -6.52 -0.98 -3.52
C ARG A 91 -5.08 -1.16 -3.07
N LEU A 92 -4.32 -0.07 -3.13
CA LEU A 92 -2.94 0.01 -2.65
C LEU A 92 -2.92 0.81 -1.35
N THR A 93 -2.30 0.27 -0.32
CA THR A 93 -2.13 0.97 0.96
C THR A 93 -0.65 1.04 1.35
N SER A 94 -0.33 2.06 2.14
CA SER A 94 0.97 2.26 2.75
C SER A 94 0.87 2.17 4.27
N ALA A 95 1.93 1.71 4.92
CA ALA A 95 2.06 1.70 6.38
C ALA A 95 2.32 3.11 6.95
N SER A 96 2.64 4.08 6.10
CA SER A 96 2.89 5.48 6.42
C SER A 96 2.37 6.39 5.31
N ASP A 97 2.39 7.71 5.47
CA ASP A 97 1.94 8.63 4.42
C ASP A 97 3.00 8.79 3.31
N THR A 98 3.30 7.68 2.63
CA THR A 98 4.23 7.61 1.49
C THR A 98 3.59 6.83 0.35
N CYS A 99 4.16 6.95 -0.85
CA CYS A 99 3.71 6.17 -2.01
C CYS A 99 4.27 4.74 -2.01
N GLU A 100 4.92 4.29 -0.94
CA GLU A 100 5.47 2.94 -0.82
C GLU A 100 4.36 1.95 -0.44
N VAL A 101 4.12 0.97 -1.31
CA VAL A 101 3.08 -0.04 -1.12
C VAL A 101 3.46 -0.99 0.01
N SER A 102 2.60 -1.08 1.02
CA SER A 102 2.69 -2.06 2.10
C SER A 102 1.69 -3.21 1.94
N LEU A 103 0.62 -2.98 1.19
CA LEU A 103 -0.37 -3.99 0.81
C LEU A 103 -0.99 -3.64 -0.55
N ILE A 104 -1.20 -4.67 -1.36
CA ILE A 104 -1.99 -4.63 -2.59
C ILE A 104 -3.12 -5.65 -2.47
N SER A 105 -4.31 -5.28 -2.92
CA SER A 105 -5.48 -6.14 -2.93
C SER A 105 -6.31 -5.90 -4.19
N LEU A 106 -6.87 -6.97 -4.76
CA LEU A 106 -7.91 -6.86 -5.78
C LEU A 106 -9.21 -6.47 -5.09
N GLN A 107 -9.77 -5.33 -5.46
CA GLN A 107 -10.95 -4.78 -4.80
C GLN A 107 -11.73 -3.92 -5.78
N GLU A 108 -12.90 -4.40 -6.23
CA GLU A 108 -13.77 -3.64 -7.15
C GLU A 108 -14.48 -2.48 -6.45
N THR A 109 -14.93 -2.73 -5.21
CA THR A 109 -15.67 -1.75 -4.40
C THR A 109 -14.98 -1.57 -3.07
N ARG A 110 -14.83 -0.31 -2.68
CA ARG A 110 -14.33 0.08 -1.36
C ARG A 110 -15.51 0.46 -0.46
N TYR A 111 -15.56 -0.15 0.72
CA TYR A 111 -16.54 0.13 1.78
C TYR A 111 -15.91 0.97 2.88
#